data_AF-A0A542THK8-F1
#
_entry.id   AF-A0A542THK8-F1
#
_cell.length_a   1.000
_cell.length_b   1.000
_cell.length_c   1.000
_cell.angle_alpha   90.00
_cell.angle_beta   90.00
_cell.angle_gamma   90.00
#
_symmetry.space_group_name_H-M   'P 1'
#
loop_
_entity.id
_entity.type
_entity.pdbx_description
1 polymer ?
#
loop_
_entity_poly.entity_id
_entity_poly.type
_entity_poly.pdbx_seq_one_letter_code
_entity_poly.pdbx_strand_id
1 'polypeptide(L)'
;MNTNTDWTYRVFEPHGSEGWRPYGSDPEQWHGVITAADTDEGAKHAIGRIVADLMTEWERTGLHHAMHVRVFLWHGEAGETEDADFVVEVRPRSDFDTA
;
A
#
# COMPACT_ATOMS: atom_id res chain seq x y z
N MET A 1 -2.43 -10.65 -26.35
CA MET A 1 -2.92 -11.34 -25.15
C MET A 1 -2.85 -10.32 -24.03
N ASN A 2 -3.98 -9.99 -23.41
CA ASN A 2 -3.94 -9.24 -22.16
C ASN A 2 -3.73 -10.29 -21.07
N THR A 3 -2.47 -10.54 -20.73
CA THR A 3 -2.13 -11.45 -19.63
C THR A 3 -2.47 -10.71 -18.35
N ASN A 4 -3.45 -11.22 -17.60
CA ASN A 4 -3.63 -10.79 -16.22
C ASN A 4 -2.62 -11.53 -15.36
N THR A 5 -2.20 -10.89 -14.28
CA THR A 5 -1.36 -11.47 -13.24
C THR A 5 -1.95 -11.14 -11.87
N ASP A 6 -1.52 -11.91 -10.89
CA ASP A 6 -1.83 -11.71 -9.50
C ASP A 6 -0.75 -10.84 -8.87
N TRP A 7 -1.17 -9.68 -8.36
CA TRP A 7 -0.29 -8.76 -7.65
C TRP A 7 -0.50 -8.92 -6.15
N THR A 8 0.47 -9.51 -5.46
CA THR A 8 0.41 -9.60 -4.00
C THR A 8 0.82 -8.27 -3.39
N TYR A 9 0.09 -7.81 -2.38
CA TYR A 9 0.38 -6.58 -1.66
C TYR A 9 0.51 -6.78 -0.15
N ARG A 10 1.27 -5.90 0.49
CA ARG A 10 1.34 -5.73 1.95
C ARG A 10 1.46 -4.24 2.28
N VAL A 11 0.76 -3.78 3.32
CA VAL A 11 0.81 -2.40 3.79
C VAL A 11 1.54 -2.32 5.13
N PHE A 12 2.39 -1.30 5.28
CA PHE A 12 3.18 -1.05 6.48
C PHE A 12 3.02 0.39 6.95
N GLU A 13 3.16 0.61 8.26
CA GLU A 13 3.21 1.92 8.90
C GLU A 13 4.55 2.16 9.62
N PRO A 14 4.94 3.43 9.84
CA PRO A 14 6.10 3.76 10.64
C PRO A 14 6.02 3.20 12.07
N HIS A 15 7.15 2.70 12.55
CA HIS A 15 7.31 2.18 13.92
C HIS A 15 8.52 2.80 14.64
N GLY A 16 8.57 4.13 14.68
CA GLY A 16 9.63 4.86 15.37
C GLY A 16 11.03 4.45 14.89
N SER A 17 11.94 4.17 15.82
CA SER A 17 13.31 3.73 15.51
C SER A 17 13.41 2.28 15.01
N GLU A 18 12.34 1.49 15.14
CA GLU A 18 12.29 0.11 14.66
C GLU A 18 11.98 0.02 13.15
N GLY A 19 11.72 1.16 12.52
CA GLY A 19 11.51 1.25 11.07
C GLY A 19 10.04 1.16 10.69
N TRP A 20 9.63 0.04 10.10
CA TRP A 20 8.29 -0.17 9.54
C TRP A 20 7.69 -1.47 10.09
N ARG A 21 6.39 -1.45 10.38
CA ARG A 21 5.63 -2.63 10.84
C ARG A 21 4.37 -2.82 10.01
N PRO A 22 3.79 -4.04 9.96
CA PRO A 22 2.52 -4.25 9.27
C PRO A 22 1.44 -3.28 9.76
N TYR A 23 0.65 -2.76 8.83
CA TYR A 23 -0.31 -1.69 9.08
C TYR A 23 -1.53 -2.17 9.88
N GLY A 24 -1.96 -1.33 10.84
CA GLY A 24 -3.19 -1.53 11.60
C GLY A 24 -3.09 -2.56 12.72
N SER A 25 -4.18 -2.69 13.48
CA SER A 25 -4.31 -3.70 14.56
C SER A 25 -4.66 -5.10 14.04
N ASP A 26 -5.11 -5.20 12.80
CA ASP A 26 -5.37 -6.46 12.09
C ASP A 26 -4.60 -6.45 10.77
N PRO A 27 -3.31 -6.83 10.78
CA PRO A 27 -2.48 -6.84 9.59
C PRO A 27 -3.00 -7.74 8.47
N GLU A 28 -3.80 -8.77 8.82
CA GLU A 28 -4.34 -9.71 7.84
C GLU A 28 -5.36 -9.04 6.90
N GLN A 29 -5.90 -7.90 7.29
CA GLN A 29 -6.77 -7.08 6.42
C GLN A 29 -5.98 -6.32 5.35
N TRP A 30 -4.71 -6.02 5.59
CA TRP A 30 -3.89 -5.12 4.76
C TRP A 30 -2.75 -5.83 4.03
N HIS A 31 -2.99 -7.10 3.73
CA HIS A 31 -2.25 -7.87 2.74
C HIS A 31 -3.24 -8.69 1.91
N GLY A 32 -2.85 -9.06 0.70
CA GLY A 32 -3.70 -9.87 -0.16
C GLY A 32 -3.25 -9.86 -1.60
N VAL A 33 -4.14 -10.27 -2.49
CA VAL A 33 -3.86 -10.41 -3.93
C VAL A 33 -4.86 -9.60 -4.74
N ILE A 34 -4.37 -8.85 -5.71
CA ILE A 34 -5.16 -8.14 -6.71
C ILE A 34 -4.83 -8.70 -8.09
N THR A 35 -5.80 -9.32 -8.76
CA THR A 35 -5.67 -9.66 -10.18
C THR A 35 -5.83 -8.40 -11.04
N ALA A 36 -4.84 -8.09 -11.86
CA ALA A 36 -4.86 -6.98 -12.82
C ALA A 36 -3.99 -7.31 -14.04
N ALA A 37 -3.94 -6.42 -15.03
CA ALA A 37 -3.08 -6.64 -16.20
C ALA A 37 -1.60 -6.77 -15.79
N ASP A 38 -0.85 -7.63 -16.46
CA ASP A 38 0.59 -7.85 -16.28
C ASP A 38 1.39 -6.76 -16.99
N THR A 39 1.23 -5.53 -16.49
CA THR A 39 1.81 -4.30 -17.03
C THR A 39 1.95 -3.29 -15.89
N ASP A 40 2.82 -2.29 -16.05
CA ASP A 40 2.93 -1.17 -15.11
C ASP A 40 1.58 -0.46 -14.86
N GLU A 41 0.73 -0.37 -15.88
CA GLU A 41 -0.60 0.25 -15.74
C GLU A 41 -1.55 -0.63 -14.92
N GLY A 42 -1.46 -1.95 -15.05
CA GLY A 42 -2.17 -2.89 -14.19
C GLY A 42 -1.69 -2.85 -12.74
N ALA A 43 -0.38 -2.71 -12.51
CA ALA A 43 0.19 -2.53 -11.17
C ALA A 43 -0.28 -1.20 -10.54
N LYS A 44 -0.26 -0.10 -11.29
CA LYS A 44 -0.82 1.19 -10.84
C LYS A 44 -2.31 1.11 -10.53
N HIS A 45 -3.07 0.39 -11.35
CA HIS A 45 -4.48 0.14 -11.08
C HIS A 45 -4.67 -0.64 -9.77
N ALA A 46 -3.86 -1.68 -9.52
CA ALA A 46 -3.87 -2.45 -8.28
C ALA A 46 -3.58 -1.55 -7.06
N ILE A 47 -2.51 -0.76 -7.12
CA ILE A 47 -2.16 0.22 -6.07
C ILE A 47 -3.28 1.21 -5.86
N GLY A 48 -3.87 1.76 -6.93
CA GLY A 48 -4.97 2.71 -6.84
C GLY A 48 -6.16 2.17 -6.06
N ARG A 49 -6.47 0.87 -6.20
CA ARG A 49 -7.51 0.21 -5.40
C ARG A 49 -7.14 0.14 -3.92
N ILE A 50 -5.92 -0.31 -3.61
CA ILE A 50 -5.43 -0.41 -2.22
C ILE A 50 -5.47 0.96 -1.53
N VAL A 51 -5.00 2.01 -2.21
CA VAL A 51 -5.00 3.37 -1.69
C VAL A 51 -6.43 3.88 -1.49
N ALA A 52 -7.36 3.58 -2.40
CA ALA A 52 -8.77 3.95 -2.23
C ALA A 52 -9.41 3.27 -1.01
N ASP A 53 -9.09 1.99 -0.76
CA ASP A 53 -9.57 1.25 0.40
C ASP A 53 -8.99 1.83 1.71
N LEU A 54 -7.70 2.18 1.72
CA LEU A 54 -7.05 2.87 2.84
C LEU A 54 -7.72 4.22 3.14
N MET A 55 -7.96 5.02 2.10
CA MET A 55 -8.65 6.31 2.23
C MET A 55 -10.05 6.15 2.84
N THR A 56 -10.80 5.16 2.36
CA THR A 56 -12.14 4.83 2.89
C THR A 56 -12.08 4.44 4.36
N GLU A 57 -11.08 3.63 4.75
CA GLU A 57 -10.90 3.24 6.15
C GLU A 57 -10.52 4.42 7.06
N TRP A 58 -9.62 5.29 6.61
CA TRP A 58 -9.22 6.48 7.37
C TRP A 58 -10.39 7.44 7.57
N GLU A 59 -11.21 7.64 6.54
CA GLU A 59 -12.44 8.43 6.63
C GLU A 59 -13.44 7.80 7.62
N ARG A 60 -13.62 6.47 7.55
CA ARG A 60 -14.54 5.74 8.43
C ARG A 60 -14.11 5.79 9.90
N THR A 61 -12.80 5.76 10.17
CA THR A 61 -12.25 5.69 11.53
C THR A 61 -11.88 7.05 12.11
N GLY A 62 -11.83 8.11 11.29
CA GLY A 62 -11.41 9.45 11.70
C GLY A 62 -9.91 9.56 12.00
N LEU A 63 -9.08 8.62 11.53
CA LEU A 63 -7.65 8.52 11.85
C LEU A 63 -6.77 9.14 10.76
N HIS A 64 -6.81 10.47 10.62
CA HIS A 64 -5.96 11.18 9.64
C HIS A 64 -4.44 10.99 9.86
N HIS A 65 -4.00 10.61 11.07
CA HIS A 65 -2.61 10.30 11.36
C HIS A 65 -2.17 8.91 10.84
N ALA A 66 -3.12 8.01 10.54
CA ALA A 66 -2.84 6.71 9.95
C ALA A 66 -2.47 6.79 8.46
N MET A 67 -2.50 8.00 7.87
CA MET A 67 -2.19 8.25 6.46
C MET A 67 -0.74 7.98 6.06
N HIS A 68 0.19 7.85 7.01
CA HIS A 68 1.59 7.54 6.68
C HIS A 68 1.78 6.03 6.56
N VAL A 69 1.71 5.52 5.33
CA VAL A 69 1.88 4.09 5.03
C VAL A 69 2.76 3.86 3.81
N ARG A 70 3.35 2.66 3.73
CA ARG A 70 3.96 2.12 2.52
C ARG A 70 3.17 0.91 2.04
N VAL A 71 2.81 0.92 0.77
CA VAL A 71 2.22 -0.21 0.06
C VAL A 71 3.34 -0.84 -0.77
N PHE A 72 3.64 -2.11 -0.50
CA PHE A 72 4.55 -2.92 -1.30
C PHE A 72 3.72 -3.83 -2.21
N LEU A 73 4.13 -3.96 -3.46
CA LEU A 73 3.48 -4.78 -4.48
C LEU A 73 4.52 -5.70 -5.13
N TRP A 74 4.21 -6.99 -5.19
CA TRP A 74 5.00 -8.01 -5.88
C TRP A 74 4.18 -8.65 -7.01
N HIS A 75 4.86 -9.00 -8.09
CA HIS A 75 4.35 -9.88 -9.12
C HIS A 75 4.33 -11.32 -8.62
N GLY A 76 3.17 -11.95 -8.60
CA GLY A 76 3.02 -13.29 -8.05
C GLY A 76 3.04 -13.26 -6.52
N GLU A 77 4.01 -13.93 -5.90
CA GLU A 77 4.08 -14.12 -4.44
C GLU A 77 4.82 -12.98 -3.73
N ALA A 78 4.41 -12.67 -2.49
CA ALA A 78 5.14 -11.70 -1.66
C ALA A 78 6.51 -12.24 -1.23
N GLY A 79 7.56 -11.46 -1.49
CA GLY A 79 8.92 -11.68 -1.02
C GLY A 79 9.32 -10.73 0.10
N GLU A 80 10.63 -10.48 0.22
CA GLU A 80 11.17 -9.43 1.07
C GLU A 80 10.77 -8.05 0.53
N THR A 81 10.71 -7.05 1.42
CA THR A 81 10.31 -5.68 1.04
C THR A 81 11.27 -5.02 0.04
N GLU A 82 12.53 -5.47 -0.01
CA GLU A 82 13.57 -5.00 -0.93
C GLU A 82 13.33 -5.48 -2.36
N ASP A 83 12.63 -6.61 -2.51
CA ASP A 83 12.36 -7.29 -3.78
C ASP A 83 10.99 -6.90 -4.38
N ALA A 84 10.28 -5.94 -3.77
CA ALA A 84 8.99 -5.49 -4.27
C ALA A 84 9.15 -4.76 -5.62
N ASP A 85 8.32 -5.12 -6.60
CA ASP A 85 8.29 -4.47 -7.92
C ASP A 85 7.88 -3.00 -7.82
N PHE A 86 6.96 -2.69 -6.90
CA PHE A 86 6.52 -1.32 -6.64
C PHE A 86 6.41 -1.04 -5.15
N VAL A 87 6.81 0.18 -4.78
CA VAL A 87 6.61 0.73 -3.45
C VAL A 87 5.97 2.10 -3.57
N VAL A 88 4.82 2.28 -2.92
CA VAL A 88 4.14 3.57 -2.86
C VAL A 88 4.03 4.01 -1.41
N GLU A 89 4.58 5.19 -1.13
CA GLU A 89 4.47 5.82 0.18
C GLU A 89 3.36 6.87 0.16
N VAL A 90 2.30 6.61 0.92
CA VAL A 90 1.23 7.56 1.16
C VAL A 90 1.60 8.33 2.43
N ARG A 91 1.43 9.66 2.40
CA ARG A 91 1.67 10.53 3.54
C ARG A 91 0.49 11.47 3.74
N PRO A 92 0.19 11.89 4.98
CA PRO A 92 -0.71 13.01 5.20
C PRO A 92 -0.18 14.22 4.43
N ARG A 93 -1.11 15.01 3.89
CA ARG A 93 -0.77 16.30 3.29
C ARG A 93 -0.08 17.13 4.39
N SER A 94 1.19 17.45 4.17
CA SER A 94 1.91 18.31 5.10
C SER A 94 1.44 19.74 4.85
N ASP A 95 0.80 20.37 5.84
CA ASP A 95 0.50 21.82 5.81
C ASP A 95 1.76 22.68 6.06
N PHE A 96 2.96 22.08 6.03
CA PHE A 96 4.25 22.73 6.30
C PHE A 96 4.91 23.40 5.08
N ASP A 97 4.14 23.72 4.04
CA ASP A 97 4.54 24.75 3.06
C ASP A 97 3.87 26.10 3.43
N THR A 98 4.26 26.66 4.58
CA THR A 98 4.20 28.11 4.81
C THR A 98 5.60 28.56 5.21
N ALA A 99 6.37 28.90 4.18
CA ALA A 99 7.61 29.66 4.28
C ALA A 99 7.34 31.13 4.66
#